data_AF-A0A800FH55-F1
#
_entry.id   AF-A0A800FH55-F1
#
_cell.length_a   1.000
_cell.length_b   1.000
_cell.length_c   1.000
_cell.angle_alpha   90.00
_cell.angle_beta   90.00
_cell.angle_gamma   90.00
#
_symmetry.space_group_name_H-M   'P 1'
#
loop_
_entity.id
_entity.type
_entity.pdbx_description
1 polymer ?
#
loop_
_entity_poly.entity_id
_entity_poly.type
_entity_poly.pdbx_seq_one_letter_code
_entity_poly.pdbx_strand_id
1 'polypeptide(L)'
;MKGVGRLVEVFALNGDKLTEPDKSQYKATEVEKHTDDEVPSIAIIPFDNKGAQEDVFYAYGISADLISSVTSAGLIRVASLKDIEKLDYQNLESAEISRIVFIRYIANGTLWKMGDMFQLSIELYDTKEARVLWSDRWQENWDNLSSIKSNLSDGLLKALNAKPSYEENKEIVNPEAYEYYLRAEHKFQKRQTADDIELAMGLSQKAVEIDEKFLEAKLQLAKIIYAKGNDENKALSLANTALEQAEKQDNQRAVGDILRFIGEWFIRRDLDQALEYFTRSLIVFEALGDKMGTGLALNSIGNVNWRNEQPKKALEYYERFQSIAEEIGDKWSESTALNNIALVYNGIGDSDGAIEYLERALVIKEELQDKAGSAKNLVNIGFQYFTKGDFNSALDYYNRGLAIDKSLGNRWRIAFDLRLKGYLLSDMGEYAESQDSFEEALAIDESLDDKNGVMLATKGIGITHFYRSDYEKALDYLERSYALRKELGKKSWKLYHLIHLSLTQKYLAMDYDKKEIHNIIGDKTLDDKRYITNYTIYKLLEEKKYLQWAYKQVCKIANGLDDTVKKSFLNVPLTKQIMEEWEKANA
;
A
#
# COMPACT_ATOMS: atom_id res chain seq x y z
N MET A 1 23.42 35.10 -13.18
CA MET A 1 23.09 35.38 -14.59
C MET A 1 23.91 34.44 -15.47
N LYS A 2 23.37 33.30 -15.87
CA LYS A 2 23.97 32.45 -16.91
C LYS A 2 22.85 32.09 -17.88
N GLY A 3 22.84 32.83 -18.99
CA GLY A 3 21.80 32.79 -20.01
C GLY A 3 22.19 33.74 -21.13
N VAL A 4 23.44 33.68 -21.59
CA VAL A 4 23.86 34.34 -22.84
C VAL A 4 24.99 33.51 -23.45
N GLY A 5 24.73 32.93 -24.61
CA GLY A 5 25.75 32.62 -25.62
C GLY A 5 26.65 31.42 -25.38
N ARG A 6 26.21 30.24 -25.82
CA ARG A 6 27.11 29.28 -26.48
C ARG A 6 26.53 28.91 -27.84
N LEU A 7 26.81 29.78 -28.80
CA LEU A 7 26.91 29.39 -30.20
C LEU A 7 28.13 28.47 -30.29
N VAL A 8 27.93 27.17 -30.43
CA VAL A 8 28.99 26.25 -30.87
C VAL A 8 28.61 25.76 -32.25
N GLU A 9 29.61 25.79 -33.12
CA GLU A 9 29.59 25.67 -34.57
C GLU A 9 28.71 24.52 -35.07
N VAL A 10 27.77 24.86 -35.94
CA VAL A 10 27.02 23.91 -36.76
C VAL A 10 28.00 23.29 -37.75
N PHE A 11 28.64 22.19 -37.37
CA PHE A 11 29.27 21.31 -38.34
C PHE A 11 28.21 20.46 -39.03
N ALA A 12 27.80 20.96 -40.20
CA ALA A 12 27.35 20.23 -41.39
C ALA A 12 26.60 18.91 -41.17
N LEU A 13 25.27 18.97 -41.08
CA LEU A 13 24.39 17.89 -41.53
C LEU A 13 23.39 18.46 -42.54
N ASN A 14 23.73 18.31 -43.82
CA ASN A 14 22.78 18.46 -44.93
C ASN A 14 21.80 17.28 -44.87
N GLY A 15 20.56 17.53 -44.47
CA GLY A 15 19.47 16.57 -44.58
C GLY A 15 18.11 17.23 -44.40
N ASP A 16 17.20 16.99 -45.35
CA ASP A 16 15.85 17.56 -45.47
C ASP A 16 14.85 17.10 -44.38
N LYS A 17 15.31 16.80 -43.16
CA LYS A 17 14.48 16.25 -42.07
C LYS A 17 14.47 17.05 -40.77
N LEU A 18 15.04 18.26 -40.76
CA LEU A 18 14.92 19.18 -39.63
C LEU A 18 13.99 20.33 -40.01
N THR A 19 12.73 20.24 -39.60
CA THR A 19 11.86 21.42 -39.53
C THR A 19 12.40 22.35 -38.47
N GLU A 20 12.85 23.55 -38.87
CA GLU A 20 13.16 24.63 -37.92
C GLU A 20 11.92 24.91 -37.06
N PRO A 21 12.01 24.84 -35.72
CA PRO A 21 10.88 25.13 -34.85
C PRO A 21 10.48 26.60 -34.97
N ASP A 22 9.18 26.87 -34.97
CA ASP A 22 8.64 28.22 -34.96
C ASP A 22 9.06 28.95 -33.68
N LYS A 23 9.97 29.92 -33.83
CA LYS A 23 10.53 30.73 -32.73
C LYS A 23 9.48 31.59 -32.03
N SER A 24 8.32 31.83 -32.65
CA SER A 24 7.24 32.62 -32.05
C SER A 24 6.44 31.85 -30.98
N GLN A 25 6.57 30.53 -30.95
CA GLN A 25 5.87 29.67 -29.98
C GLN A 25 6.60 29.52 -28.64
N TYR A 26 7.86 29.99 -28.52
CA TYR A 26 8.69 29.73 -27.35
C TYR A 26 9.40 31.01 -26.87
N LYS A 27 8.92 31.59 -25.76
CA LYS A 27 9.65 32.60 -24.99
C LYS A 27 10.66 31.87 -24.10
N ALA A 28 11.87 31.63 -24.61
CA ALA A 28 12.91 30.94 -23.87
C ALA A 28 13.24 31.67 -22.55
N THR A 29 13.28 30.92 -21.43
CA THR A 29 13.90 31.25 -20.13
C THR A 29 13.17 32.17 -19.13
N GLU A 30 11.97 32.67 -19.42
CA GLU A 30 11.19 33.40 -18.40
C GLU A 30 10.49 32.42 -17.44
N VAL A 31 10.73 32.60 -16.14
CA VAL A 31 10.11 31.83 -15.06
C VAL A 31 9.01 32.69 -14.45
N GLU A 32 7.76 32.37 -14.71
CA GLU A 32 6.59 33.01 -14.11
C GLU A 32 6.13 32.24 -12.87
N LYS A 33 5.65 32.97 -11.85
CA LYS A 33 5.10 32.36 -10.64
C LYS A 33 3.58 32.21 -10.75
N HIS A 34 3.05 31.18 -10.10
CA HIS A 34 1.60 31.04 -9.90
C HIS A 34 1.06 32.16 -9.00
N THR A 35 -0.23 32.45 -9.11
CA THR A 35 -0.83 33.69 -8.56
C THR A 35 -1.43 33.57 -7.15
N ASP A 36 -1.51 32.37 -6.59
CA ASP A 36 -2.10 32.08 -5.28
C ASP A 36 -1.12 31.38 -4.31
N ASP A 37 -1.52 31.24 -3.05
CA ASP A 37 -0.72 30.65 -1.97
C ASP A 37 -0.98 29.14 -1.80
N GLU A 38 -1.44 28.45 -2.85
CA GLU A 38 -1.67 27.00 -2.82
C GLU A 38 -0.34 26.24 -2.71
N VAL A 39 -0.26 25.21 -1.86
CA VAL A 39 0.91 24.32 -1.78
C VAL A 39 1.11 23.68 -3.17
N PRO A 40 2.27 23.87 -3.81
CA PRO A 40 2.46 23.36 -5.16
C PRO A 40 2.33 21.83 -5.20
N SER A 41 1.58 21.33 -6.19
CA SER A 41 1.46 19.90 -6.47
C SER A 41 1.82 19.63 -7.92
N ILE A 42 2.78 18.73 -8.16
CA ILE A 42 3.37 18.52 -9.49
C ILE A 42 3.40 17.04 -9.87
N ALA A 43 3.09 16.76 -11.14
CA ALA A 43 3.46 15.50 -11.79
C ALA A 43 4.61 15.74 -12.78
N ILE A 44 5.69 14.97 -12.67
CA ILE A 44 6.78 14.96 -13.64
C ILE A 44 6.57 13.75 -14.54
N ILE A 45 6.07 14.01 -15.73
CA ILE A 45 5.83 12.99 -16.75
C ILE A 45 7.19 12.53 -17.29
N PRO A 46 7.45 11.21 -17.39
CA PRO A 46 8.67 10.70 -18.00
C PRO A 46 8.91 11.36 -19.36
N PHE A 47 10.11 11.93 -19.53
CA PHE A 47 10.44 12.66 -20.75
C PHE A 47 10.35 11.76 -21.99
N ASP A 48 9.98 12.37 -23.10
CA ASP A 48 10.00 11.73 -24.41
C ASP A 48 11.44 11.48 -24.84
N ASN A 49 11.78 10.22 -25.12
CA ASN A 49 13.01 9.90 -25.83
C ASN A 49 12.87 10.23 -27.32
N LYS A 50 13.71 11.14 -27.83
CA LYS A 50 13.82 11.44 -29.28
C LYS A 50 15.03 10.78 -29.95
N GLY A 51 15.84 10.05 -29.17
CA GLY A 51 17.03 9.33 -29.62
C GLY A 51 16.76 7.90 -30.07
N ALA A 52 17.79 7.07 -29.99
CA ALA A 52 17.69 5.65 -30.30
C ALA A 52 16.86 4.91 -29.25
N GLN A 53 16.24 3.79 -29.61
CA GLN A 53 15.33 3.07 -28.70
C GLN A 53 16.05 2.52 -27.46
N GLU A 54 17.32 2.14 -27.63
CA GLU A 54 18.20 1.71 -26.56
C GLU A 54 18.49 2.80 -25.51
N ASP A 55 18.32 4.09 -25.85
CA ASP A 55 18.58 5.24 -24.99
C ASP A 55 17.35 5.67 -24.16
N VAL A 56 16.23 4.96 -24.26
CA VAL A 56 14.98 5.31 -23.55
C VAL A 56 15.16 5.42 -22.03
N PHE A 57 16.12 4.69 -21.47
CA PHE A 57 16.40 4.71 -20.04
C PHE A 57 16.93 6.06 -19.54
N TYR A 58 17.53 6.91 -20.40
CA TYR A 58 17.94 8.26 -19.99
C TYR A 58 16.72 9.11 -19.66
N ALA A 59 15.78 9.16 -20.58
CA ALA A 59 14.58 9.99 -20.44
C ALA A 59 13.74 9.51 -19.24
N TYR A 60 13.58 8.19 -19.10
CA TYR A 60 12.88 7.59 -17.96
C TYR A 60 13.61 7.82 -16.63
N GLY A 61 14.88 7.43 -16.55
CA GLY A 61 15.66 7.45 -15.32
C GLY A 61 15.88 8.86 -14.79
N ILE A 62 16.22 9.83 -15.66
CA ILE A 62 16.39 11.22 -15.24
C ILE A 62 15.07 11.80 -14.73
N SER A 63 13.94 11.40 -15.31
CA SER A 63 12.62 11.81 -14.81
C SER A 63 12.31 11.19 -13.44
N ALA A 64 12.63 9.90 -13.25
CA ALA A 64 12.47 9.21 -11.96
C ALA A 64 13.32 9.87 -10.85
N ASP A 65 14.57 10.20 -11.18
CA ASP A 65 15.48 10.92 -10.29
C ASP A 65 15.00 12.34 -9.98
N LEU A 66 14.47 13.04 -10.98
CA LEU A 66 13.91 14.38 -10.82
C LEU A 66 12.71 14.37 -9.87
N ILE A 67 11.83 13.37 -9.95
CA ILE A 67 10.73 13.17 -8.98
C ILE A 67 11.30 13.11 -7.56
N SER A 68 12.37 12.32 -7.34
CA SER A 68 13.01 12.19 -6.04
C SER A 68 13.60 13.52 -5.54
N SER A 69 14.35 14.24 -6.38
CA SER A 69 14.96 15.53 -6.02
C SER A 69 13.94 16.66 -5.80
N VAL A 70 12.81 16.69 -6.52
CA VAL A 70 11.76 17.68 -6.28
C VAL A 70 10.97 17.34 -5.01
N THR A 71 10.76 16.05 -4.73
CA THR A 71 10.09 15.59 -3.50
C THR A 71 10.86 16.04 -2.26
N SER A 72 12.19 15.97 -2.30
CA SER A 72 13.04 16.32 -1.15
C SER A 72 13.08 17.82 -0.83
N ALA A 73 12.59 18.70 -1.71
CA ALA A 73 12.49 20.13 -1.44
C ALA A 73 11.48 20.49 -0.32
N GLY A 74 10.66 19.52 0.12
CA GLY A 74 9.90 19.57 1.37
C GLY A 74 8.58 20.34 1.36
N LEU A 75 8.35 21.23 0.38
CA LEU A 75 7.15 22.09 0.29
C LEU A 75 6.26 21.81 -0.93
N ILE A 76 6.49 20.70 -1.63
CA ILE A 76 5.76 20.37 -2.85
C ILE A 76 5.26 18.93 -2.74
N ARG A 77 3.99 18.70 -3.06
CA ARG A 77 3.49 17.35 -3.33
C ARG A 77 3.92 16.91 -4.72
N VAL A 78 4.70 15.83 -4.81
CA VAL A 78 5.09 15.25 -6.09
C VAL A 78 4.34 13.94 -6.31
N ALA A 79 3.66 13.81 -7.45
CA ALA A 79 3.04 12.53 -7.82
C ALA A 79 4.12 11.45 -7.98
N SER A 80 3.89 10.28 -7.38
CA SER A 80 4.84 9.18 -7.47
C SER A 80 4.95 8.67 -8.91
N LEU A 81 6.15 8.23 -9.30
CA LEU A 81 6.36 7.64 -10.64
C LEU A 81 5.38 6.49 -10.90
N LYS A 82 5.12 5.65 -9.89
CA LYS A 82 4.17 4.54 -9.98
C LYS A 82 2.74 4.99 -10.26
N ASP A 83 2.31 6.14 -9.75
CA ASP A 83 0.97 6.66 -10.04
C ASP A 83 0.89 7.26 -11.44
N ILE A 84 1.96 7.94 -11.88
CA ILE A 84 2.08 8.45 -13.25
C ILE A 84 2.06 7.29 -14.24
N GLU A 85 2.78 6.20 -13.98
CA GLU A 85 2.83 5.03 -14.88
C GLU A 85 1.52 4.26 -15.05
N LYS A 86 0.54 4.46 -14.15
CA LYS A 86 -0.81 3.91 -14.34
C LYS A 86 -1.63 4.71 -15.34
N LEU A 87 -1.21 5.93 -15.67
CA LEU A 87 -1.90 6.81 -16.60
C LEU A 87 -1.46 6.52 -18.04
N ASP A 88 -2.40 6.67 -18.96
CA ASP A 88 -2.08 6.82 -20.38
C ASP A 88 -1.70 8.27 -20.69
N TYR A 89 -0.66 8.76 -20.02
CA TYR A 89 -0.23 10.17 -20.08
C TYR A 89 0.24 10.62 -21.48
N GLN A 90 0.36 9.70 -22.45
CA GLN A 90 0.64 10.02 -23.85
C GLN A 90 -0.62 10.45 -24.61
N ASN A 91 -1.80 9.99 -24.18
CA ASN A 91 -3.07 10.24 -24.87
C ASN A 91 -4.04 11.13 -24.06
N LEU A 92 -3.78 11.33 -22.76
CA LEU A 92 -4.60 12.17 -21.90
C LEU A 92 -4.21 13.66 -22.01
N GLU A 93 -5.19 14.55 -21.94
CA GLU A 93 -4.91 15.98 -21.83
C GLU A 93 -4.35 16.34 -20.45
N SER A 94 -3.54 17.40 -20.38
CA SER A 94 -2.97 17.89 -19.11
C SER A 94 -4.03 18.13 -18.03
N ALA A 95 -5.20 18.66 -18.40
CA ALA A 95 -6.30 18.88 -17.46
C ALA A 95 -6.92 17.57 -16.95
N GLU A 96 -6.87 16.48 -17.72
CA GLU A 96 -7.32 15.16 -17.29
C GLU A 96 -6.30 14.50 -16.37
N ILE A 97 -5.00 14.55 -16.73
CA ILE A 97 -3.91 14.07 -15.87
C ILE A 97 -3.98 14.76 -14.51
N SER A 98 -4.07 16.09 -14.49
CA SER A 98 -4.22 16.88 -13.26
C SER A 98 -5.36 16.39 -12.38
N ARG A 99 -6.53 16.14 -12.97
CA ARG A 99 -7.70 15.62 -12.24
C ARG A 99 -7.48 14.20 -11.71
N ILE A 100 -6.85 13.31 -12.47
CA ILE A 100 -6.66 11.91 -12.07
C ILE A 100 -5.63 11.76 -10.95
N VAL A 101 -4.53 12.51 -10.99
CA VAL A 101 -3.47 12.43 -9.96
C VAL A 101 -3.55 13.55 -8.91
N PHE A 102 -4.57 14.40 -8.96
CA PHE A 102 -4.85 15.47 -7.99
C PHE A 102 -3.75 16.52 -7.89
N ILE A 103 -3.08 16.79 -9.00
CA ILE A 103 -1.95 17.72 -9.09
C ILE A 103 -2.34 18.95 -9.89
N ARG A 104 -1.72 20.09 -9.60
CA ARG A 104 -1.93 21.32 -10.35
C ARG A 104 -0.97 21.47 -11.52
N TYR A 105 0.31 21.16 -11.31
CA TYR A 105 1.36 21.42 -12.27
C TYR A 105 1.80 20.16 -12.98
N ILE A 106 2.02 20.25 -14.29
CA ILE A 106 2.56 19.15 -15.07
C ILE A 106 3.89 19.59 -15.64
N ALA A 107 4.95 18.87 -15.29
CA ALA A 107 6.24 18.97 -15.96
C ALA A 107 6.36 17.85 -16.98
N ASN A 108 6.64 18.19 -18.23
CA ASN A 108 6.97 17.24 -19.28
C ASN A 108 8.18 17.75 -20.08
N GLY A 109 8.74 16.91 -20.94
CA GLY A 109 9.95 17.29 -21.64
C GLY A 109 10.39 16.27 -22.68
N THR A 110 11.48 16.58 -23.35
CA THR A 110 12.12 15.70 -24.32
C THR A 110 13.59 15.54 -23.99
N LEU A 111 14.14 14.34 -24.17
CA LEU A 111 15.56 14.08 -24.08
C LEU A 111 16.04 13.39 -25.36
N TRP A 112 17.13 13.90 -25.94
CA TRP A 112 17.75 13.34 -27.12
C TRP A 112 19.26 13.19 -26.91
N LYS A 113 19.75 11.95 -26.86
CA LYS A 113 21.19 11.63 -26.90
C LYS A 113 21.68 11.60 -28.36
N MET A 114 22.76 12.32 -28.63
CA MET A 114 23.40 12.47 -29.94
C MET A 114 24.92 12.33 -29.77
N GLY A 115 25.44 11.11 -29.81
CA GLY A 115 26.84 10.85 -29.46
C GLY A 115 27.13 11.32 -28.03
N ASP A 116 28.08 12.23 -27.86
CA ASP A 116 28.51 12.77 -26.56
C ASP A 116 27.73 14.02 -26.13
N MET A 117 26.60 14.31 -26.77
CA MET A 117 25.75 15.45 -26.46
C MET A 117 24.32 15.02 -26.13
N PHE A 118 23.69 15.73 -25.21
CA PHE A 118 22.28 15.66 -24.90
C PHE A 118 21.60 16.95 -25.32
N GLN A 119 20.44 16.86 -25.96
CA GLN A 119 19.53 17.98 -26.15
C GLN A 119 18.29 17.74 -25.29
N LEU A 120 17.99 18.69 -24.42
CA LEU A 120 16.89 18.61 -23.46
C LEU A 120 15.88 19.72 -23.70
N SER A 121 14.62 19.43 -23.44
CA SER A 121 13.61 20.46 -23.20
C SER A 121 12.70 20.06 -22.06
N ILE A 122 12.18 21.05 -21.36
CA ILE A 122 11.19 20.89 -20.30
C ILE A 122 10.17 22.02 -20.40
N GLU A 123 8.93 21.70 -20.09
CA GLU A 123 7.84 22.63 -19.91
C GLU A 123 7.12 22.33 -18.59
N LEU A 124 6.82 23.39 -17.83
CA LEU A 124 5.99 23.35 -16.63
C LEU A 124 4.68 24.08 -16.91
N TYR A 125 3.59 23.33 -16.92
CA TYR A 125 2.24 23.81 -17.22
C TYR A 125 1.39 23.91 -15.95
N ASP A 126 0.74 25.05 -15.74
CA ASP A 126 -0.29 25.25 -14.71
C ASP A 126 -1.67 24.91 -15.30
N THR A 127 -2.25 23.80 -14.84
CA THR A 127 -3.55 23.34 -15.32
C THR A 127 -4.74 24.16 -14.82
N LYS A 128 -4.57 24.91 -13.73
CA LYS A 128 -5.61 25.76 -13.15
C LYS A 128 -5.73 27.07 -13.92
N GLU A 129 -4.59 27.70 -14.21
CA GLU A 129 -4.51 28.94 -14.98
C GLU A 129 -4.42 28.70 -16.50
N ALA A 130 -4.31 27.44 -16.91
CA ALA A 130 -4.19 26.96 -18.29
C ALA A 130 -3.04 27.64 -19.08
N ARG A 131 -1.87 27.79 -18.45
CA ARG A 131 -0.70 28.45 -19.05
C ARG A 131 0.62 27.76 -18.71
N VAL A 132 1.62 27.96 -19.57
CA VAL A 132 3.01 27.55 -19.30
C VAL A 132 3.66 28.55 -18.36
N LEU A 133 4.15 28.08 -17.20
CA LEU A 133 4.85 28.90 -16.22
C LEU A 133 6.35 28.98 -16.48
N TRP A 134 6.91 27.92 -17.05
CA TRP A 134 8.33 27.84 -17.37
C TRP A 134 8.54 26.89 -18.52
N SER A 135 9.44 27.25 -19.43
CA SER A 135 9.98 26.34 -20.42
C SER A 135 11.46 26.62 -20.60
N ASP A 136 12.22 25.55 -20.84
CA ASP A 136 13.64 25.66 -21.15
C ASP A 136 14.06 24.63 -22.20
N ARG A 137 15.11 24.96 -22.95
CA ARG A 137 15.76 24.09 -23.91
C ARG A 137 17.24 24.40 -23.95
N TRP A 138 18.05 23.37 -23.71
CA TRP A 138 19.49 23.51 -23.70
C TRP A 138 20.17 22.22 -24.17
N GLN A 139 21.48 22.30 -24.29
CA GLN A 139 22.33 21.17 -24.61
C GLN A 139 23.33 20.94 -23.49
N GLU A 140 23.63 19.68 -23.20
CA GLU A 140 24.68 19.28 -22.25
C GLU A 140 25.62 18.27 -22.87
N ASN A 141 26.88 18.31 -22.45
CA ASN A 141 27.84 17.29 -22.83
C ASN A 141 27.68 16.05 -21.95
N TRP A 142 28.09 14.90 -22.46
CA TRP A 142 28.17 13.63 -21.75
C TRP A 142 28.82 13.75 -20.36
N ASP A 143 29.92 14.51 -20.28
CA ASP A 143 30.65 14.72 -19.02
C ASP A 143 29.80 15.39 -17.93
N ASN A 144 28.71 16.06 -18.31
CA ASN A 144 27.77 16.75 -17.43
C ASN A 144 26.47 15.97 -17.19
N LEU A 145 26.35 14.71 -17.64
CA LEU A 145 25.11 13.93 -17.54
C LEU A 145 24.53 13.92 -16.10
N SER A 146 25.37 13.76 -15.09
CA SER A 146 24.95 13.75 -13.67
C SER A 146 24.41 15.10 -13.18
N SER A 147 24.80 16.21 -13.83
CA SER A 147 24.33 17.55 -13.47
C SER A 147 22.93 17.89 -13.99
N ILE A 148 22.45 17.15 -15.01
CA ILE A 148 21.15 17.39 -15.66
C ILE A 148 20.00 17.40 -14.64
N LYS A 149 19.98 16.41 -13.73
CA LYS A 149 18.98 16.31 -12.64
C LYS A 149 18.92 17.58 -11.81
N SER A 150 20.08 18.06 -11.35
CA SER A 150 20.15 19.23 -10.47
C SER A 150 19.67 20.51 -11.16
N ASN A 151 20.02 20.70 -12.44
CA ASN A 151 19.59 21.87 -13.21
C ASN A 151 18.07 21.87 -13.44
N LEU A 152 17.50 20.69 -13.73
CA LEU A 152 16.06 20.49 -13.87
C LEU A 152 15.32 20.79 -12.56
N SER A 153 15.82 20.24 -11.44
CA SER A 153 15.24 20.45 -10.11
C SER A 153 15.27 21.94 -9.73
N ASP A 154 16.42 22.59 -9.87
CA ASP A 154 16.59 24.03 -9.59
C ASP A 154 15.60 24.89 -10.40
N GLY A 155 15.40 24.55 -11.68
CA GLY A 155 14.44 25.21 -12.58
C GLY A 155 12.99 25.04 -12.12
N LEU A 156 12.58 23.81 -11.84
CA LEU A 156 11.22 23.49 -11.36
C LEU A 156 10.91 24.17 -10.03
N LEU A 157 11.80 24.04 -9.03
CA LEU A 157 11.61 24.64 -7.71
C LEU A 157 11.49 26.17 -7.81
N LYS A 158 12.33 26.79 -8.63
CA LYS A 158 12.27 28.23 -8.87
C LYS A 158 10.94 28.65 -9.52
N ALA A 159 10.44 27.88 -10.49
CA ALA A 159 9.18 28.16 -11.18
C ALA A 159 7.95 27.97 -10.29
N LEU A 160 7.98 26.95 -9.44
CA LEU A 160 6.96 26.72 -8.42
C LEU A 160 7.07 27.65 -7.22
N ASN A 161 8.01 28.61 -7.23
CA ASN A 161 8.31 29.49 -6.12
C ASN A 161 8.57 28.73 -4.79
N ALA A 162 9.03 27.49 -4.91
CA ALA A 162 9.34 26.63 -3.78
C ALA A 162 10.79 26.87 -3.36
N LYS A 163 10.98 27.19 -2.09
CA LYS A 163 12.32 27.31 -1.51
C LYS A 163 12.64 26.00 -0.82
N PRO A 164 13.64 25.24 -1.29
CA PRO A 164 14.06 24.06 -0.57
C PRO A 164 14.52 24.48 0.84
N SER A 165 14.13 23.70 1.84
CA SER A 165 14.47 23.93 3.25
C SER A 165 15.94 23.67 3.56
N TYR A 166 16.68 23.05 2.64
CA TYR A 166 18.12 22.83 2.70
C TYR A 166 18.75 22.89 1.29
N GLU A 167 20.06 23.16 1.19
CA GLU A 167 20.78 23.06 -0.08
C GLU A 167 21.19 21.60 -0.33
N GLU A 168 20.74 21.02 -1.44
CA GLU A 168 21.12 19.65 -1.83
C GLU A 168 22.63 19.60 -2.13
N ASN A 169 23.35 18.65 -1.50
CA ASN A 169 24.75 18.43 -1.80
C ASN A 169 24.85 17.86 -3.21
N LYS A 170 25.36 18.66 -4.16
CA LYS A 170 25.52 18.25 -5.57
C LYS A 170 26.68 17.26 -5.67
N GLU A 171 26.38 15.99 -5.45
CA GLU A 171 27.35 14.92 -5.56
C GLU A 171 27.94 14.88 -6.99
N ILE A 172 29.27 14.90 -7.08
CA ILE A 172 29.96 14.76 -8.37
C ILE A 172 30.01 13.27 -8.69
N VAL A 173 29.05 12.83 -9.48
CA VAL A 173 28.91 11.42 -9.89
C VAL A 173 29.57 11.21 -11.24
N ASN A 174 30.33 10.12 -11.37
CA ASN A 174 30.89 9.68 -12.65
C ASN A 174 29.76 9.46 -13.69
N PRO A 175 29.81 10.08 -14.89
CA PRO A 175 28.77 9.93 -15.91
C PRO A 175 28.50 8.49 -16.34
N GLU A 176 29.54 7.64 -16.42
CA GLU A 176 29.39 6.24 -16.78
C GLU A 176 28.68 5.46 -15.65
N ALA A 177 29.04 5.70 -14.38
CA ALA A 177 28.34 5.10 -13.25
C ALA A 177 26.86 5.51 -13.23
N TYR A 178 26.59 6.79 -13.49
CA TYR A 178 25.23 7.31 -13.56
C TYR A 178 24.44 6.71 -14.73
N GLU A 179 25.04 6.49 -15.90
CA GLU A 179 24.39 5.75 -16.99
C GLU A 179 23.95 4.34 -16.55
N TYR A 180 24.84 3.57 -15.92
CA TYR A 180 24.49 2.22 -15.43
C TYR A 180 23.39 2.24 -14.39
N TYR A 181 23.38 3.24 -13.51
CA TYR A 181 22.32 3.47 -12.54
C TYR A 181 20.97 3.74 -13.20
N LEU A 182 20.92 4.62 -14.22
CA LEU A 182 19.68 4.90 -14.97
C LEU A 182 19.17 3.67 -15.73
N ARG A 183 20.07 2.89 -16.32
CA ARG A 183 19.73 1.60 -16.96
C ARG A 183 19.14 0.62 -15.96
N ALA A 184 19.75 0.51 -14.78
CA ALA A 184 19.28 -0.36 -13.71
C ALA A 184 17.90 0.08 -13.22
N GLU A 185 17.68 1.38 -13.02
CA GLU A 185 16.39 1.93 -12.58
C GLU A 185 15.30 1.61 -13.59
N HIS A 186 15.53 1.92 -14.87
CA HIS A 186 14.57 1.63 -15.93
C HIS A 186 14.25 0.13 -16.01
N LYS A 187 15.27 -0.75 -15.95
CA LYS A 187 15.07 -2.20 -15.97
C LYS A 187 14.33 -2.70 -14.73
N PHE A 188 14.66 -2.19 -13.56
CA PHE A 188 14.00 -2.59 -12.33
C PHE A 188 12.54 -2.15 -12.33
N GLN A 189 12.22 -0.90 -12.68
CA GLN A 189 10.84 -0.43 -12.67
C GLN A 189 9.97 -1.11 -13.73
N LYS A 190 10.52 -1.38 -14.92
CA LYS A 190 9.81 -2.07 -16.02
C LYS A 190 9.89 -3.60 -15.97
N ARG A 191 10.39 -4.19 -14.87
CA ARG A 191 10.58 -5.63 -14.72
C ARG A 191 9.28 -6.41 -14.92
N GLN A 192 9.36 -7.54 -15.62
CA GLN A 192 8.27 -8.51 -15.77
C GLN A 192 8.69 -9.90 -15.30
N THR A 193 10.00 -10.17 -15.32
CA THR A 193 10.59 -11.47 -15.03
C THR A 193 11.62 -11.39 -13.91
N ALA A 194 12.01 -12.54 -13.35
CA ALA A 194 13.13 -12.61 -12.42
C ALA A 194 14.46 -12.22 -13.09
N ASP A 195 14.62 -12.53 -14.39
CA ASP A 195 15.80 -12.17 -15.17
C ASP A 195 15.97 -10.65 -15.29
N ASP A 196 14.86 -9.89 -15.35
CA ASP A 196 14.92 -8.43 -15.33
C ASP A 196 15.49 -7.89 -14.01
N ILE A 197 15.16 -8.55 -12.88
CA ILE A 197 15.69 -8.20 -11.56
C ILE A 197 17.19 -8.50 -11.50
N GLU A 198 17.64 -9.65 -12.02
CA GLU A 198 19.05 -10.01 -12.10
C GLU A 198 19.85 -9.02 -12.95
N LEU A 199 19.29 -8.64 -14.11
CA LEU A 199 19.92 -7.66 -15.00
C LEU A 199 20.01 -6.29 -14.32
N ALA A 200 18.94 -5.81 -13.71
CA ALA A 200 18.96 -4.55 -12.96
C ALA A 200 19.98 -4.58 -11.82
N MET A 201 20.06 -5.68 -11.07
CA MET A 201 21.04 -5.86 -10.01
C MET A 201 22.48 -5.82 -10.55
N GLY A 202 22.75 -6.48 -11.67
CA GLY A 202 24.07 -6.44 -12.32
C GLY A 202 24.45 -5.05 -12.83
N LEU A 203 23.50 -4.29 -13.35
CA LEU A 203 23.69 -2.90 -13.78
C LEU A 203 23.99 -1.98 -12.59
N SER A 204 23.22 -2.06 -11.50
CA SER A 204 23.48 -1.28 -10.27
C SER A 204 24.83 -1.66 -9.63
N GLN A 205 25.19 -2.94 -9.64
CA GLN A 205 26.50 -3.41 -9.15
C GLN A 205 27.64 -2.77 -9.95
N LYS A 206 27.50 -2.70 -11.28
CA LYS A 206 28.49 -2.06 -12.14
C LYS A 206 28.59 -0.54 -11.91
N ALA A 207 27.46 0.13 -11.67
CA ALA A 207 27.47 1.55 -11.29
C ALA A 207 28.30 1.80 -10.01
N VAL A 208 28.11 0.96 -8.98
CA VAL A 208 28.86 1.02 -7.72
C VAL A 208 30.34 0.68 -7.90
N GLU A 209 30.68 -0.23 -8.81
CA GLU A 209 32.09 -0.57 -9.12
C GLU A 209 32.83 0.56 -9.82
N ILE A 210 32.16 1.31 -10.70
CA ILE A 210 32.74 2.46 -11.41
C ILE A 210 32.90 3.64 -10.46
N ASP A 211 31.89 3.91 -9.64
CA ASP A 211 31.91 4.99 -8.65
C ASP A 211 31.44 4.48 -7.29
N GLU A 212 32.42 4.04 -6.50
CA GLU A 212 32.16 3.54 -5.15
C GLU A 212 31.60 4.65 -4.23
N LYS A 213 31.68 5.92 -4.62
CA LYS A 213 31.12 6.99 -3.79
C LYS A 213 29.64 7.22 -4.05
N PHE A 214 29.10 6.76 -5.17
CA PHE A 214 27.73 7.05 -5.57
C PHE A 214 26.68 6.39 -4.64
N LEU A 215 26.15 7.19 -3.70
CA LEU A 215 25.28 6.70 -2.63
C LEU A 215 23.92 6.19 -3.13
N GLU A 216 23.31 6.87 -4.11
CA GLU A 216 22.02 6.46 -4.68
C GLU A 216 22.13 5.10 -5.38
N ALA A 217 23.21 4.83 -6.11
CA ALA A 217 23.44 3.52 -6.74
C ALA A 217 23.64 2.42 -5.70
N LYS A 218 24.37 2.68 -4.60
CA LYS A 218 24.51 1.72 -3.49
C LYS A 218 23.18 1.39 -2.84
N LEU A 219 22.37 2.41 -2.56
CA LEU A 219 21.05 2.22 -1.95
C LEU A 219 20.10 1.51 -2.93
N GLN A 220 20.15 1.82 -4.22
CA GLN A 220 19.38 1.12 -5.25
C GLN A 220 19.76 -0.36 -5.31
N LEU A 221 21.05 -0.68 -5.36
CA LEU A 221 21.54 -2.05 -5.34
C LEU A 221 21.04 -2.81 -4.09
N ALA A 222 21.14 -2.19 -2.90
CA ALA A 222 20.63 -2.78 -1.67
C ALA A 222 19.11 -3.05 -1.74
N LYS A 223 18.32 -2.10 -2.26
CA LYS A 223 16.87 -2.26 -2.46
C LYS A 223 16.54 -3.39 -3.45
N ILE A 224 17.28 -3.51 -4.55
CA ILE A 224 17.08 -4.58 -5.55
C ILE A 224 17.40 -5.94 -4.95
N ILE A 225 18.52 -6.08 -4.22
CA ILE A 225 18.90 -7.33 -3.54
C ILE A 225 17.84 -7.71 -2.50
N TYR A 226 17.35 -6.74 -1.72
CA TYR A 226 16.28 -6.96 -0.75
C TYR A 226 14.97 -7.40 -1.41
N ALA A 227 14.58 -6.74 -2.51
CA ALA A 227 13.36 -7.08 -3.25
C ALA A 227 13.42 -8.48 -3.88
N LYS A 228 14.61 -8.96 -4.25
CA LYS A 228 14.84 -10.31 -4.78
C LYS A 228 14.70 -11.40 -3.71
N GLY A 229 15.02 -11.10 -2.45
CA GLY A 229 14.82 -11.99 -1.30
C GLY A 229 15.86 -13.09 -1.09
N ASN A 230 16.88 -13.21 -1.96
CA ASN A 230 17.86 -14.31 -1.87
C ASN A 230 19.05 -14.02 -0.92
N ASP A 231 19.40 -12.75 -0.71
CA ASP A 231 20.54 -12.35 0.14
C ASP A 231 20.25 -11.04 0.90
N GLU A 232 19.28 -11.10 1.80
CA GLU A 232 18.86 -9.93 2.58
C GLU A 232 19.97 -9.40 3.49
N ASN A 233 20.95 -10.22 3.88
CA ASN A 233 22.09 -9.78 4.71
C ASN A 233 23.08 -8.94 3.89
N LYS A 234 23.31 -9.30 2.62
CA LYS A 234 24.12 -8.45 1.72
C LYS A 234 23.46 -7.09 1.49
N ALA A 235 22.13 -7.05 1.34
CA ALA A 235 21.40 -5.78 1.23
C ALA A 235 21.62 -4.88 2.46
N LEU A 236 21.52 -5.45 3.67
CA LEU A 236 21.78 -4.71 4.91
C LEU A 236 23.23 -4.24 5.01
N SER A 237 24.21 -5.09 4.68
CA SER A 237 25.63 -4.75 4.70
C SER A 237 25.98 -3.58 3.75
N LEU A 238 25.42 -3.61 2.54
CA LEU A 238 25.54 -2.52 1.58
C LEU A 238 24.92 -1.22 2.10
N ALA A 239 23.73 -1.30 2.71
CA ALA A 239 23.06 -0.14 3.29
C ALA A 239 23.85 0.46 4.47
N ASN A 240 24.43 -0.36 5.35
CA ASN A 240 25.29 0.13 6.44
C ASN A 240 26.55 0.81 5.92
N THR A 241 27.22 0.22 4.92
CA THR A 241 28.39 0.85 4.28
C THR A 241 28.01 2.19 3.64
N ALA A 242 26.85 2.26 2.97
CA ALA A 242 26.34 3.50 2.40
C ALA A 242 25.99 4.54 3.48
N LEU A 243 25.43 4.10 4.61
CA LEU A 243 25.12 4.98 5.75
C LEU A 243 26.38 5.62 6.32
N GLU A 244 27.39 4.82 6.64
CA GLU A 244 28.67 5.33 7.16
C GLU A 244 29.32 6.34 6.21
N GLN A 245 29.20 6.09 4.90
CA GLN A 245 29.75 6.97 3.89
C GLN A 245 28.93 8.26 3.77
N ALA A 246 27.61 8.19 3.80
CA ALA A 246 26.72 9.35 3.79
C ALA A 246 26.95 10.24 5.01
N GLU A 247 27.13 9.65 6.20
CA GLU A 247 27.47 10.37 7.43
C GLU A 247 28.84 11.07 7.33
N LYS A 248 29.86 10.40 6.76
CA LYS A 248 31.18 11.01 6.51
C LYS A 248 31.16 12.17 5.52
N GLN A 249 30.23 12.15 4.57
CA GLN A 249 30.06 13.18 3.55
C GLN A 249 29.10 14.31 3.98
N ASP A 250 28.53 14.21 5.20
CA ASP A 250 27.47 15.10 5.68
C ASP A 250 26.27 15.18 4.72
N ASN A 251 25.98 14.07 4.01
CA ASN A 251 24.82 13.96 3.14
C ASN A 251 23.59 13.52 3.94
N GLN A 252 23.03 14.46 4.71
CA GLN A 252 21.90 14.21 5.60
C GLN A 252 20.68 13.63 4.85
N ARG A 253 20.46 14.02 3.59
CA ARG A 253 19.38 13.46 2.78
C ARG A 253 19.54 11.96 2.57
N ALA A 254 20.72 11.53 2.10
CA ALA A 254 21.03 10.12 1.92
C ALA A 254 20.98 9.36 3.25
N VAL A 255 21.47 9.95 4.34
CA VAL A 255 21.36 9.38 5.70
C VAL A 255 19.90 9.06 6.05
N GLY A 256 18.98 10.02 5.88
CA GLY A 256 17.56 9.82 6.16
C GLY A 256 16.94 8.67 5.37
N ASP A 257 17.22 8.61 4.06
CA ASP A 257 16.71 7.56 3.17
C ASP A 257 17.27 6.16 3.48
N ILE A 258 18.58 6.08 3.77
CA ILE A 258 19.25 4.82 4.10
C ILE A 258 18.77 4.30 5.46
N LEU A 259 18.66 5.17 6.48
CA LEU A 259 18.13 4.79 7.79
C LEU A 259 16.71 4.23 7.68
N ARG A 260 15.84 4.88 6.89
CA ARG A 260 14.48 4.36 6.66
C ARG A 260 14.50 2.99 6.00
N PHE A 261 15.35 2.79 4.99
CA PHE A 261 15.51 1.49 4.34
C PHE A 261 15.99 0.39 5.31
N ILE A 262 16.96 0.70 6.17
CA ILE A 262 17.43 -0.23 7.21
C ILE A 262 16.30 -0.53 8.21
N GLY A 263 15.51 0.46 8.60
CA GLY A 263 14.32 0.25 9.44
C GLY A 263 13.31 -0.72 8.81
N GLU A 264 13.02 -0.56 7.51
CA GLU A 264 12.15 -1.49 6.76
C GLU A 264 12.71 -2.91 6.72
N TRP A 265 14.05 -3.06 6.66
CA TRP A 265 14.69 -4.37 6.73
C TRP A 265 14.46 -5.04 8.10
N PHE A 266 14.59 -4.26 9.18
CA PHE A 266 14.41 -4.74 10.56
C PHE A 266 12.95 -4.99 10.93
N ILE A 267 11.97 -4.37 10.27
CA ILE A 267 10.56 -4.45 10.66
C ILE A 267 10.07 -5.91 10.80
N ARG A 268 10.57 -6.85 9.99
CA ARG A 268 10.18 -8.27 10.03
C ARG A 268 11.00 -9.12 11.01
N ARG A 269 12.00 -8.54 11.66
CA ARG A 269 13.06 -9.25 12.41
C ARG A 269 13.18 -8.78 13.85
N ASP A 270 13.33 -7.47 14.03
CA ASP A 270 13.55 -6.83 15.31
C ASP A 270 12.84 -5.47 15.30
N LEU A 271 11.73 -5.39 16.03
CA LEU A 271 10.90 -4.19 16.09
C LEU A 271 11.57 -3.05 16.85
N ASP A 272 12.48 -3.34 17.79
CA ASP A 272 13.17 -2.31 18.56
C ASP A 272 14.25 -1.64 17.70
N GLN A 273 15.01 -2.44 16.93
CA GLN A 273 15.93 -1.91 15.93
C GLN A 273 15.19 -1.13 14.84
N ALA A 274 14.07 -1.66 14.33
CA ALA A 274 13.26 -0.93 13.34
C ALA A 274 12.83 0.45 13.88
N LEU A 275 12.35 0.50 15.13
CA LEU A 275 11.97 1.76 15.79
C LEU A 275 13.14 2.74 15.88
N GLU A 276 14.33 2.26 16.26
CA GLU A 276 15.54 3.09 16.36
C GLU A 276 15.89 3.74 15.02
N TYR A 277 15.97 2.94 13.95
CA TYR A 277 16.30 3.42 12.61
C TYR A 277 15.25 4.39 12.05
N PHE A 278 13.97 4.09 12.21
CA PHE A 278 12.91 5.02 11.78
C PHE A 278 12.91 6.32 12.60
N THR A 279 13.21 6.27 13.90
CA THR A 279 13.31 7.47 14.74
C THR A 279 14.49 8.34 14.32
N ARG A 280 15.66 7.74 14.03
CA ARG A 280 16.81 8.48 13.49
C ARG A 280 16.49 9.11 12.14
N SER A 281 15.81 8.36 11.26
CA SER A 281 15.35 8.87 9.95
C SER A 281 14.37 10.04 10.10
N LEU A 282 13.42 9.95 11.03
CA LEU A 282 12.47 11.02 11.35
C LEU A 282 13.21 12.31 11.76
N ILE A 283 14.16 12.22 12.69
CA ILE A 283 14.94 13.38 13.16
C ILE A 283 15.66 14.06 11.99
N VAL A 284 16.23 13.27 11.08
CA VAL A 284 16.92 13.77 9.90
C VAL A 284 15.94 14.48 8.96
N PHE A 285 14.78 13.88 8.64
CA PHE A 285 13.80 14.51 7.75
C PHE A 285 13.16 15.76 8.37
N GLU A 286 12.91 15.78 9.69
CA GLU A 286 12.44 16.98 10.40
C GLU A 286 13.47 18.11 10.34
N ALA A 287 14.76 17.80 10.54
CA ALA A 287 15.85 18.77 10.44
C ALA A 287 16.03 19.32 9.02
N LEU A 288 15.78 18.48 8.00
CA LEU A 288 15.79 18.88 6.61
C LEU A 288 14.53 19.64 6.19
N GLY A 289 13.46 19.67 7.00
CA GLY A 289 12.17 20.20 6.59
C GLY A 289 11.47 19.38 5.51
N ASP A 290 11.90 18.12 5.27
CA ASP A 290 11.26 17.23 4.31
C ASP A 290 9.96 16.67 4.91
N LYS A 291 8.84 17.30 4.58
CA LYS A 291 7.51 16.88 5.03
C LYS A 291 7.15 15.47 4.56
N MET A 292 7.47 15.11 3.32
CA MET A 292 7.13 13.79 2.78
C MET A 292 7.92 12.68 3.50
N GLY A 293 9.25 12.85 3.62
CA GLY A 293 10.10 11.94 4.38
C GLY A 293 9.69 11.82 5.85
N THR A 294 9.36 12.95 6.49
CA THR A 294 8.85 13.01 7.87
C THR A 294 7.56 12.19 8.00
N GLY A 295 6.59 12.41 7.13
CA GLY A 295 5.32 11.67 7.12
C GLY A 295 5.53 10.16 6.97
N LEU A 296 6.37 9.74 6.01
CA LEU A 296 6.68 8.33 5.80
C LEU A 296 7.38 7.70 7.01
N ALA A 297 8.31 8.40 7.66
CA ALA A 297 8.97 7.93 8.88
C ALA A 297 7.98 7.79 10.04
N LEU A 298 7.09 8.77 10.26
CA LEU A 298 6.03 8.70 11.27
C LEU A 298 5.10 7.50 11.03
N ASN A 299 4.69 7.26 9.79
CA ASN A 299 3.86 6.11 9.45
C ASN A 299 4.57 4.78 9.77
N SER A 300 5.86 4.66 9.44
CA SER A 300 6.64 3.47 9.77
C SER A 300 6.82 3.28 11.28
N ILE A 301 7.01 4.35 12.05
CA ILE A 301 7.03 4.30 13.52
C ILE A 301 5.66 3.89 14.09
N GLY A 302 4.57 4.41 13.53
CA GLY A 302 3.21 4.01 13.88
C GLY A 302 2.99 2.50 13.67
N ASN A 303 3.43 1.98 12.53
CA ASN A 303 3.38 0.54 12.21
C ASN A 303 4.16 -0.32 13.22
N VAL A 304 5.33 0.14 13.65
CA VAL A 304 6.13 -0.57 14.66
C VAL A 304 5.42 -0.57 16.01
N ASN A 305 4.90 0.58 16.46
CA ASN A 305 4.16 0.67 17.72
C ASN A 305 2.88 -0.16 17.70
N TRP A 306 2.18 -0.22 16.57
CA TRP A 306 1.00 -1.07 16.41
C TRP A 306 1.37 -2.55 16.59
N ARG A 307 2.46 -3.00 15.95
CA ARG A 307 2.96 -4.38 16.07
C ARG A 307 3.54 -4.72 17.44
N ASN A 308 4.00 -3.72 18.19
CA ASN A 308 4.42 -3.83 19.58
C ASN A 308 3.25 -3.73 20.58
N GLU A 309 2.00 -3.83 20.12
CA GLU A 309 0.79 -3.75 20.96
C GLU A 309 0.72 -2.44 21.78
N GLN A 310 1.21 -1.34 21.22
CA GLN A 310 1.18 0.01 21.81
C GLN A 310 0.19 0.90 21.04
N PRO A 311 -1.13 0.65 21.12
CA PRO A 311 -2.13 1.32 20.28
C PRO A 311 -2.16 2.83 20.47
N LYS A 312 -1.96 3.34 21.69
CA LYS A 312 -1.94 4.79 21.96
C LYS A 312 -0.81 5.51 21.24
N LYS A 313 0.40 4.91 21.23
CA LYS A 313 1.53 5.48 20.51
C LYS A 313 1.33 5.37 19.00
N ALA A 314 0.84 4.22 18.53
CA ALA A 314 0.53 4.05 17.12
C ALA A 314 -0.42 5.14 16.61
N LEU A 315 -1.50 5.40 17.37
CA LEU A 315 -2.46 6.46 17.08
C LEU A 315 -1.79 7.85 16.99
N GLU A 316 -1.00 8.23 17.98
CA GLU A 316 -0.27 9.52 17.99
C GLU A 316 0.59 9.71 16.73
N TYR A 317 1.33 8.67 16.33
CA TYR A 317 2.18 8.73 15.13
C TYR A 317 1.36 8.77 13.84
N TYR A 318 0.25 8.03 13.74
CA TYR A 318 -0.62 8.07 12.57
C TYR A 318 -1.37 9.39 12.44
N GLU A 319 -1.79 10.02 13.54
CA GLU A 319 -2.42 11.34 13.54
C GLU A 319 -1.44 12.44 13.10
N ARG A 320 -0.18 12.36 13.54
CA ARG A 320 0.89 13.25 13.04
C ARG A 320 1.15 13.03 11.54
N PHE A 321 1.17 11.77 11.09
CA PHE A 321 1.30 11.45 9.66
C PHE A 321 0.13 12.00 8.84
N GLN A 322 -1.11 11.82 9.32
CA GLN A 322 -2.31 12.39 8.70
C GLN A 322 -2.19 13.91 8.58
N SER A 323 -1.80 14.60 9.67
CA SER A 323 -1.68 16.06 9.68
C SER A 323 -0.67 16.57 8.65
N ILE A 324 0.45 15.86 8.47
CA ILE A 324 1.44 16.18 7.44
C ILE A 324 0.87 15.93 6.04
N ALA A 325 0.17 14.81 5.84
CA ALA A 325 -0.44 14.50 4.55
C ALA A 325 -1.49 15.56 4.15
N GLU A 326 -2.30 16.03 5.11
CA GLU A 326 -3.23 17.14 4.94
C GLU A 326 -2.48 18.46 4.62
N GLU A 327 -1.41 18.78 5.36
CA GLU A 327 -0.59 19.99 5.16
C GLU A 327 -0.03 20.08 3.73
N ILE A 328 0.45 18.97 3.17
CA ILE A 328 1.00 18.93 1.81
C ILE A 328 -0.04 18.57 0.73
N GLY A 329 -1.30 18.35 1.11
CA GLY A 329 -2.37 17.96 0.18
C GLY A 329 -2.20 16.55 -0.45
N ASP A 330 -1.46 15.65 0.20
CA ASP A 330 -1.30 14.26 -0.26
C ASP A 330 -2.48 13.38 0.18
N LYS A 331 -3.52 13.38 -0.65
CA LYS A 331 -4.74 12.58 -0.44
C LYS A 331 -4.49 11.07 -0.36
N TRP A 332 -3.46 10.55 -1.02
CA TRP A 332 -3.12 9.11 -0.92
C TRP A 332 -2.57 8.76 0.45
N SER A 333 -1.66 9.59 0.97
CA SER A 333 -1.09 9.44 2.32
C SER A 333 -2.15 9.71 3.40
N GLU A 334 -3.04 10.70 3.20
CA GLU A 334 -4.15 11.01 4.12
C GLU A 334 -5.09 9.81 4.28
N SER A 335 -5.56 9.23 3.17
CA SER A 335 -6.40 8.02 3.20
C SER A 335 -5.67 6.82 3.82
N THR A 336 -4.35 6.71 3.65
CA THR A 336 -3.54 5.66 4.28
C THR A 336 -3.47 5.84 5.80
N ALA A 337 -3.26 7.07 6.27
CA ALA A 337 -3.24 7.39 7.70
C ALA A 337 -4.58 7.07 8.36
N LEU A 338 -5.69 7.52 7.76
CA LEU A 338 -7.04 7.25 8.25
C LEU A 338 -7.34 5.75 8.36
N ASN A 339 -6.95 4.95 7.36
CA ASN A 339 -7.10 3.50 7.41
C ASN A 339 -6.26 2.84 8.51
N ASN A 340 -5.06 3.35 8.78
CA ASN A 340 -4.21 2.86 9.86
C ASN A 340 -4.77 3.24 11.23
N ILE A 341 -5.35 4.44 11.37
CA ILE A 341 -6.06 4.85 12.59
C ILE A 341 -7.27 3.95 12.83
N ALA A 342 -8.08 3.69 11.81
CA ALA A 342 -9.21 2.77 11.91
C ALA A 342 -8.79 1.35 12.32
N LEU A 343 -7.63 0.88 11.83
CA LEU A 343 -7.06 -0.41 12.25
C LEU A 343 -6.76 -0.43 13.76
N VAL A 344 -6.22 0.65 14.31
CA VAL A 344 -5.95 0.77 15.75
C VAL A 344 -7.27 0.74 16.55
N TYR A 345 -8.28 1.52 16.13
CA TYR A 345 -9.60 1.53 16.79
C TYR A 345 -10.26 0.15 16.78
N ASN A 346 -10.24 -0.56 15.64
CA ASN A 346 -10.69 -1.95 15.54
C ASN A 346 -9.91 -2.85 16.53
N GLY A 347 -8.59 -2.69 16.57
CA GLY A 347 -7.69 -3.44 17.44
C GLY A 347 -7.98 -3.30 18.94
N ILE A 348 -8.44 -2.13 19.39
CA ILE A 348 -8.84 -1.88 20.78
C ILE A 348 -10.33 -2.18 21.05
N GLY A 349 -11.07 -2.66 20.04
CA GLY A 349 -12.47 -3.03 20.13
C GLY A 349 -13.45 -1.84 20.04
N ASP A 350 -13.00 -0.70 19.53
CA ASP A 350 -13.83 0.47 19.24
C ASP A 350 -14.26 0.46 17.77
N SER A 351 -15.38 -0.21 17.51
CA SER A 351 -15.92 -0.33 16.16
C SER A 351 -16.49 0.98 15.62
N ASP A 352 -16.98 1.87 16.47
CA ASP A 352 -17.54 3.17 16.03
C ASP A 352 -16.44 4.11 15.55
N GLY A 353 -15.35 4.22 16.32
CA GLY A 353 -14.15 4.93 15.86
C GLY A 353 -13.58 4.31 14.58
N ALA A 354 -13.53 2.98 14.48
CA ALA A 354 -13.05 2.33 13.25
C ALA A 354 -13.93 2.68 12.02
N ILE A 355 -15.25 2.68 12.16
CA ILE A 355 -16.19 3.05 11.09
C ILE A 355 -15.98 4.50 10.67
N GLU A 356 -15.94 5.44 11.61
CA GLU A 356 -15.76 6.88 11.32
C GLU A 356 -14.53 7.14 10.45
N TYR A 357 -13.38 6.58 10.83
CA TYR A 357 -12.14 6.77 10.08
C TYR A 357 -12.13 6.03 8.74
N LEU A 358 -12.77 4.85 8.64
CA LEU A 358 -12.92 4.14 7.37
C LEU A 358 -13.82 4.89 6.38
N GLU A 359 -14.88 5.54 6.86
CA GLU A 359 -15.79 6.35 6.05
C GLU A 359 -15.09 7.61 5.52
N ARG A 360 -14.33 8.31 6.38
CA ARG A 360 -13.46 9.43 5.93
C ARG A 360 -12.47 8.97 4.86
N ALA A 361 -11.82 7.82 5.08
CA ALA A 361 -10.90 7.25 4.10
C ALA A 361 -11.63 6.85 2.80
N LEU A 362 -12.86 6.34 2.87
CA LEU A 362 -13.68 5.99 1.71
C LEU A 362 -14.03 7.21 0.86
N VAL A 363 -14.43 8.33 1.47
CA VAL A 363 -14.69 9.60 0.76
C VAL A 363 -13.46 10.01 -0.06
N ILE A 364 -12.27 9.98 0.55
CA ILE A 364 -11.03 10.29 -0.17
C ILE A 364 -10.76 9.27 -1.28
N LYS A 365 -11.04 7.97 -1.07
CA LYS A 365 -10.87 6.95 -2.12
C LYS A 365 -11.82 7.15 -3.30
N GLU A 366 -13.04 7.61 -3.04
CA GLU A 366 -14.02 7.96 -4.07
C GLU A 366 -13.60 9.22 -4.83
N GLU A 367 -13.12 10.24 -4.12
CA GLU A 367 -12.50 11.43 -4.73
C GLU A 367 -11.36 11.00 -5.66
N LEU A 368 -10.43 10.17 -5.15
CA LEU A 368 -9.29 9.61 -5.88
C LEU A 368 -9.67 8.68 -7.04
N GLN A 369 -10.95 8.34 -7.21
CA GLN A 369 -11.44 7.31 -8.14
C GLN A 369 -10.75 5.94 -7.95
N ASP A 370 -10.22 5.68 -6.76
CA ASP A 370 -9.58 4.41 -6.40
C ASP A 370 -10.67 3.37 -6.12
N LYS A 371 -11.23 2.79 -7.18
CA LYS A 371 -12.29 1.77 -7.08
C LYS A 371 -11.87 0.57 -6.23
N ALA A 372 -10.64 0.08 -6.42
CA ALA A 372 -10.13 -1.06 -5.67
C ALA A 372 -9.95 -0.73 -4.18
N GLY A 373 -9.44 0.46 -3.86
CA GLY A 373 -9.36 0.97 -2.49
C GLY A 373 -10.74 1.18 -1.87
N SER A 374 -11.70 1.69 -2.63
CA SER A 374 -13.08 1.89 -2.19
C SER A 374 -13.77 0.57 -1.85
N ALA A 375 -13.64 -0.45 -2.71
CA ALA A 375 -14.16 -1.79 -2.45
C ALA A 375 -13.59 -2.37 -1.15
N LYS A 376 -12.28 -2.27 -0.95
CA LYS A 376 -11.60 -2.70 0.28
C LYS A 376 -12.12 -1.96 1.52
N ASN A 377 -12.32 -0.65 1.44
CA ASN A 377 -12.84 0.13 2.57
C ASN A 377 -14.29 -0.24 2.90
N LEU A 378 -15.15 -0.41 1.89
CA LEU A 378 -16.51 -0.88 2.08
C LEU A 378 -16.53 -2.23 2.81
N VAL A 379 -15.69 -3.19 2.39
CA VAL A 379 -15.58 -4.49 3.06
C VAL A 379 -15.09 -4.35 4.51
N ASN A 380 -14.12 -3.46 4.77
CA ASN A 380 -13.67 -3.20 6.14
C ASN A 380 -14.76 -2.58 7.02
N ILE A 381 -15.58 -1.67 6.48
CA ILE A 381 -16.74 -1.09 7.19
C ILE A 381 -17.78 -2.18 7.46
N GLY A 382 -18.09 -3.01 6.47
CA GLY A 382 -18.98 -4.17 6.63
C GLY A 382 -18.51 -5.12 7.72
N PHE A 383 -17.21 -5.33 7.84
CA PHE A 383 -16.63 -6.12 8.94
C PHE A 383 -16.86 -5.48 10.31
N GLN A 384 -16.78 -4.15 10.46
CA GLN A 384 -17.09 -3.47 11.72
C GLN A 384 -18.57 -3.58 12.09
N TYR A 385 -19.48 -3.44 11.13
CA TYR A 385 -20.91 -3.67 11.39
C TYR A 385 -21.19 -5.13 11.77
N PHE A 386 -20.50 -6.08 11.15
CA PHE A 386 -20.60 -7.49 11.49
C PHE A 386 -20.16 -7.77 12.94
N THR A 387 -19.03 -7.20 13.40
CA THR A 387 -18.58 -7.36 14.79
C THR A 387 -19.50 -6.68 15.80
N LYS A 388 -20.14 -5.56 15.42
CA LYS A 388 -21.18 -4.89 16.21
C LYS A 388 -22.51 -5.67 16.28
N GLY A 389 -22.73 -6.66 15.42
CA GLY A 389 -23.99 -7.41 15.35
C GLY A 389 -25.06 -6.75 14.48
N ASP A 390 -24.74 -5.66 13.76
CA ASP A 390 -25.62 -5.09 12.75
C ASP A 390 -25.39 -5.80 11.40
N PHE A 391 -26.02 -6.96 11.28
CA PHE A 391 -25.83 -7.83 10.14
C PHE A 391 -26.40 -7.26 8.83
N ASN A 392 -27.45 -6.43 8.90
CA ASN A 392 -28.04 -5.84 7.70
C ASN A 392 -27.11 -4.77 7.10
N SER A 393 -26.56 -3.89 7.93
CA SER A 393 -25.55 -2.92 7.48
C SER A 393 -24.32 -3.63 6.96
N ALA A 394 -23.82 -4.66 7.65
CA ALA A 394 -22.69 -5.46 7.18
C ALA A 394 -22.93 -6.05 5.78
N LEU A 395 -24.14 -6.57 5.53
CA LEU A 395 -24.50 -7.17 4.25
C LEU A 395 -24.56 -6.14 3.12
N ASP A 396 -25.09 -4.94 3.38
CA ASP A 396 -25.10 -3.83 2.42
C ASP A 396 -23.66 -3.47 1.98
N TYR A 397 -22.78 -3.21 2.95
CA TYR A 397 -21.40 -2.83 2.67
C TYR A 397 -20.62 -3.94 1.94
N TYR A 398 -20.80 -5.22 2.32
CA TYR A 398 -20.20 -6.34 1.59
C TYR A 398 -20.73 -6.45 0.15
N ASN A 399 -22.03 -6.26 -0.09
CA ASN A 399 -22.58 -6.29 -1.44
C ASN A 399 -22.05 -5.14 -2.31
N ARG A 400 -21.90 -3.94 -1.75
CA ARG A 400 -21.32 -2.77 -2.45
C ARG A 400 -19.86 -3.02 -2.83
N GLY A 401 -19.04 -3.54 -1.91
CA GLY A 401 -17.65 -3.92 -2.19
C GLY A 401 -17.55 -5.00 -3.28
N LEU A 402 -18.32 -6.09 -3.12
CA LEU A 402 -18.38 -7.19 -4.08
C LEU A 402 -18.79 -6.72 -5.48
N ALA A 403 -19.74 -5.79 -5.58
CA ALA A 403 -20.19 -5.24 -6.87
C ALA A 403 -19.05 -4.49 -7.59
N ILE A 404 -18.25 -3.72 -6.85
CA ILE A 404 -17.08 -3.03 -7.40
C ILE A 404 -16.02 -4.04 -7.83
N ASP A 405 -15.67 -5.01 -6.99
CA ASP A 405 -14.66 -6.02 -7.33
C ASP A 405 -15.09 -6.91 -8.52
N LYS A 406 -16.39 -7.21 -8.65
CA LYS A 406 -16.97 -7.83 -9.87
C LYS A 406 -16.77 -6.95 -11.10
N SER A 407 -16.99 -5.64 -10.99
CA SER A 407 -16.77 -4.69 -12.11
C SER A 407 -15.30 -4.57 -12.52
N LEU A 408 -14.37 -4.78 -11.58
CA LEU A 408 -12.92 -4.76 -11.82
C LEU A 408 -12.39 -6.11 -12.33
N GLY A 409 -13.19 -7.18 -12.31
CA GLY A 409 -12.76 -8.52 -12.70
C GLY A 409 -11.71 -9.14 -11.77
N ASN A 410 -11.56 -8.63 -10.53
CA ASN A 410 -10.57 -9.13 -9.59
C ASN A 410 -11.04 -10.43 -8.93
N ARG A 411 -10.81 -11.57 -9.60
CA ARG A 411 -11.31 -12.89 -9.18
C ARG A 411 -10.93 -13.25 -7.73
N TRP A 412 -9.70 -12.94 -7.32
CA TRP A 412 -9.25 -13.22 -5.95
C TRP A 412 -10.04 -12.41 -4.91
N ARG A 413 -10.29 -11.12 -5.18
CA ARG A 413 -11.13 -10.27 -4.32
C ARG A 413 -12.58 -10.71 -4.30
N ILE A 414 -13.15 -11.05 -5.45
CA ILE A 414 -14.52 -11.58 -5.56
C ILE A 414 -14.69 -12.81 -4.66
N ALA A 415 -13.77 -13.78 -4.73
CA ALA A 415 -13.82 -14.96 -3.86
C ALA A 415 -13.68 -14.61 -2.37
N PHE A 416 -12.83 -13.64 -2.03
CA PHE A 416 -12.67 -13.16 -0.66
C PHE A 416 -13.96 -12.55 -0.10
N ASP A 417 -14.59 -11.65 -0.85
CA ASP A 417 -15.82 -10.97 -0.46
C ASP A 417 -16.99 -11.93 -0.35
N LEU A 418 -17.11 -12.88 -1.28
CA LEU A 418 -18.11 -13.94 -1.25
C LEU A 418 -17.98 -14.82 0.00
N ARG A 419 -16.76 -15.14 0.44
CA ARG A 419 -16.56 -15.87 1.71
C ARG A 419 -17.03 -15.06 2.91
N LEU A 420 -16.68 -13.77 2.99
CA LEU A 420 -17.11 -12.90 4.09
C LEU A 420 -18.64 -12.78 4.15
N LYS A 421 -19.26 -12.57 2.99
CA LYS A 421 -20.72 -12.59 2.83
C LYS A 421 -21.32 -13.94 3.23
N GLY A 422 -20.72 -15.06 2.82
CA GLY A 422 -21.16 -16.40 3.19
C GLY A 422 -21.16 -16.63 4.71
N TYR A 423 -20.12 -16.17 5.42
CA TYR A 423 -20.09 -16.24 6.89
C TYR A 423 -21.19 -15.39 7.52
N LEU A 424 -21.37 -14.16 7.05
CA LEU A 424 -22.42 -13.26 7.54
C LEU A 424 -23.81 -13.87 7.36
N LEU A 425 -24.10 -14.42 6.18
CA LEU A 425 -25.39 -15.06 5.88
C LEU A 425 -25.61 -16.31 6.75
N SER A 426 -24.55 -17.09 7.00
CA SER A 426 -24.62 -18.24 7.92
C SER A 426 -24.98 -17.78 9.34
N ASP A 427 -24.35 -16.70 9.81
CA ASP A 427 -24.63 -16.12 11.13
C ASP A 427 -26.05 -15.53 11.20
N MET A 428 -26.59 -14.99 10.10
CA MET A 428 -27.98 -14.51 10.01
C MET A 428 -29.01 -15.65 9.99
N GLY A 429 -28.60 -16.88 9.68
CA GLY A 429 -29.50 -18.02 9.46
C GLY A 429 -29.98 -18.21 8.02
N GLU A 430 -29.47 -17.41 7.08
CA GLU A 430 -29.77 -17.48 5.64
C GLU A 430 -28.87 -18.52 4.97
N TYR A 431 -29.10 -19.79 5.32
CA TYR A 431 -28.19 -20.89 4.99
C TYR A 431 -28.13 -21.23 3.50
N ALA A 432 -29.19 -20.98 2.73
CA ALA A 432 -29.18 -21.25 1.29
C ALA A 432 -28.25 -20.27 0.57
N GLU A 433 -28.44 -18.97 0.81
CA GLU A 433 -27.64 -17.89 0.25
C GLU A 433 -26.18 -17.93 0.75
N SER A 434 -25.99 -18.37 2.00
CA SER A 434 -24.66 -18.64 2.56
C SER A 434 -23.93 -19.72 1.75
N GLN A 435 -24.61 -20.83 1.47
CA GLN A 435 -24.06 -21.93 0.68
C GLN A 435 -23.73 -21.47 -0.74
N ASP A 436 -24.65 -20.78 -1.42
CA ASP A 436 -24.44 -20.25 -2.77
C ASP A 436 -23.19 -19.35 -2.83
N SER A 437 -23.03 -18.47 -1.84
CA SER A 437 -21.88 -17.56 -1.75
C SER A 437 -20.55 -18.34 -1.58
N PHE A 438 -20.53 -19.38 -0.74
CA PHE A 438 -19.33 -20.18 -0.55
C PHE A 438 -19.01 -21.09 -1.74
N GLU A 439 -20.01 -21.62 -2.43
CA GLU A 439 -19.82 -22.43 -3.64
C GLU A 439 -19.26 -21.60 -4.80
N GLU A 440 -19.79 -20.37 -4.99
CA GLU A 440 -19.22 -19.41 -5.96
C GLU A 440 -17.76 -19.08 -5.61
N ALA A 441 -17.45 -18.83 -4.33
CA ALA A 441 -16.08 -18.58 -3.88
C ALA A 441 -15.16 -19.80 -4.09
N LEU A 442 -15.61 -21.00 -3.74
CA LEU A 442 -14.85 -22.25 -3.88
C LEU A 442 -14.47 -22.49 -5.33
N ALA A 443 -15.41 -22.35 -6.27
CA ALA A 443 -15.14 -22.52 -7.70
C ALA A 443 -14.08 -21.54 -8.21
N ILE A 444 -14.10 -20.29 -7.72
CA ILE A 444 -13.07 -19.31 -8.08
C ILE A 444 -11.73 -19.71 -7.46
N ASP A 445 -11.68 -20.05 -6.17
CA ASP A 445 -10.44 -20.42 -5.47
C ASP A 445 -9.75 -21.63 -6.10
N GLU A 446 -10.52 -22.67 -6.47
CA GLU A 446 -10.01 -23.85 -7.17
C GLU A 446 -9.41 -23.47 -8.52
N SER A 447 -10.06 -22.57 -9.26
CA SER A 447 -9.53 -22.09 -10.54
C SER A 447 -8.28 -21.20 -10.42
N LEU A 448 -8.02 -20.66 -9.23
CA LEU A 448 -6.84 -19.86 -8.91
C LEU A 448 -5.72 -20.68 -8.24
N ASP A 449 -5.96 -21.97 -7.96
CA ASP A 449 -5.11 -22.81 -7.11
C ASP A 449 -4.83 -22.19 -5.72
N ASP A 450 -5.77 -21.37 -5.20
CA ASP A 450 -5.66 -20.78 -3.86
C ASP A 450 -6.08 -21.80 -2.80
N LYS A 451 -5.14 -22.66 -2.39
CA LYS A 451 -5.35 -23.65 -1.31
C LYS A 451 -5.92 -23.05 -0.03
N ASN A 452 -5.54 -21.82 0.30
CA ASN A 452 -6.04 -21.14 1.51
C ASN A 452 -7.49 -20.67 1.31
N GLY A 453 -7.83 -20.17 0.12
CA GLY A 453 -9.21 -19.90 -0.30
C GLY A 453 -10.09 -21.14 -0.22
N VAL A 454 -9.67 -22.24 -0.85
CA VAL A 454 -10.36 -23.55 -0.83
C VAL A 454 -10.58 -24.04 0.60
N MET A 455 -9.57 -23.98 1.46
CA MET A 455 -9.68 -24.33 2.88
C MET A 455 -10.78 -23.51 3.59
N LEU A 456 -10.83 -22.19 3.34
CA LEU A 456 -11.79 -21.30 3.99
C LEU A 456 -13.21 -21.46 3.43
N ALA A 457 -13.37 -21.65 2.12
CA ALA A 457 -14.66 -21.86 1.48
C ALA A 457 -15.28 -23.21 1.90
N THR A 458 -14.50 -24.30 1.86
CA THR A 458 -14.96 -25.62 2.32
C THR A 458 -15.32 -25.64 3.81
N LYS A 459 -14.57 -24.95 4.68
CA LYS A 459 -15.01 -24.75 6.08
C LYS A 459 -16.38 -24.09 6.13
N GLY A 460 -16.56 -22.99 5.39
CA GLY A 460 -17.82 -22.25 5.34
C GLY A 460 -19.01 -23.13 4.95
N ILE A 461 -18.87 -23.87 3.85
CA ILE A 461 -19.87 -24.85 3.37
C ILE A 461 -20.18 -25.90 4.44
N GLY A 462 -19.14 -26.47 5.06
CA GLY A 462 -19.30 -27.48 6.11
C GLY A 462 -20.05 -26.95 7.34
N ILE A 463 -19.76 -25.73 7.77
CA ILE A 463 -20.47 -25.06 8.87
C ILE A 463 -21.93 -24.76 8.49
N THR A 464 -22.19 -24.32 7.25
CA THR A 464 -23.55 -24.08 6.77
C THR A 464 -24.37 -25.38 6.74
N HIS A 465 -23.80 -26.50 6.28
CA HIS A 465 -24.46 -27.81 6.39
C HIS A 465 -24.69 -28.25 7.83
N PHE A 466 -23.73 -27.98 8.72
CA PHE A 466 -23.86 -28.28 10.15
C PHE A 466 -25.10 -27.59 10.76
N TYR A 467 -25.29 -26.30 10.49
CA TYR A 467 -26.46 -25.56 10.99
C TYR A 467 -27.78 -25.99 10.32
N ARG A 468 -27.73 -26.55 9.10
CA ARG A 468 -28.86 -27.20 8.45
C ARG A 468 -29.14 -28.63 8.91
N SER A 469 -28.38 -29.13 9.89
CA SER A 469 -28.43 -30.51 10.38
C SER A 469 -28.07 -31.59 9.35
N ASP A 470 -27.40 -31.21 8.25
CA ASP A 470 -26.85 -32.16 7.26
C ASP A 470 -25.43 -32.56 7.69
N TYR A 471 -25.35 -33.34 8.77
CA TYR A 471 -24.07 -33.64 9.43
C TYR A 471 -23.14 -34.51 8.58
N GLU A 472 -23.66 -35.35 7.70
CA GLU A 472 -22.85 -36.17 6.80
C GLU A 472 -22.07 -35.29 5.80
N LYS A 473 -22.74 -34.33 5.15
CA LYS A 473 -22.05 -33.38 4.27
C LYS A 473 -21.18 -32.40 5.05
N ALA A 474 -21.63 -31.97 6.22
CA ALA A 474 -20.82 -31.12 7.09
C ALA A 474 -19.48 -31.80 7.40
N LEU A 475 -19.49 -33.10 7.69
CA LEU A 475 -18.29 -33.87 7.99
C LEU A 475 -17.32 -33.87 6.79
N ASP A 476 -17.79 -34.22 5.59
CA ASP A 476 -16.96 -34.28 4.37
C ASP A 476 -16.22 -32.95 4.12
N TYR A 477 -16.96 -31.84 4.13
CA TYR A 477 -16.38 -30.51 3.91
C TYR A 477 -15.44 -30.07 5.05
N LEU A 478 -15.79 -30.35 6.30
CA LEU A 478 -14.95 -29.97 7.46
C LEU A 478 -13.67 -30.80 7.52
N GLU A 479 -13.70 -32.08 7.16
CA GLU A 479 -12.50 -32.93 7.06
C GLU A 479 -11.58 -32.46 5.94
N ARG A 480 -12.13 -32.17 4.75
CA ARG A 480 -11.38 -31.57 3.64
C ARG A 480 -10.69 -30.27 4.07
N SER A 481 -11.42 -29.36 4.71
CA SER A 481 -10.87 -28.10 5.20
C SER A 481 -9.78 -28.33 6.26
N TYR A 482 -10.00 -29.24 7.21
CA TYR A 482 -9.04 -29.53 8.28
C TYR A 482 -7.75 -30.18 7.76
N ALA A 483 -7.84 -31.02 6.73
CA ALA A 483 -6.68 -31.59 6.05
C ALA A 483 -5.83 -30.51 5.37
N LEU A 484 -6.45 -29.62 4.57
CA LEU A 484 -5.77 -28.49 3.92
C LEU A 484 -5.13 -27.54 4.95
N ARG A 485 -5.83 -27.27 6.05
CA ARG A 485 -5.29 -26.47 7.15
C ARG A 485 -3.99 -27.06 7.71
N LYS A 486 -3.94 -28.39 7.91
CA LYS A 486 -2.73 -29.10 8.39
C LYS A 486 -1.60 -28.99 7.37
N GLU A 487 -1.89 -29.22 6.09
CA GLU A 487 -0.92 -29.08 4.99
C GLU A 487 -0.31 -27.67 4.96
N LEU A 488 -1.15 -26.64 5.13
CA LEU A 488 -0.73 -25.23 5.12
C LEU A 488 -0.05 -24.76 6.41
N GLY A 489 0.07 -25.62 7.44
CA GLY A 489 0.67 -25.26 8.73
C GLY A 489 -0.03 -24.10 9.46
N LYS A 490 -1.31 -23.81 9.14
CA LYS A 490 -2.02 -22.66 9.69
C LYS A 490 -2.24 -22.86 11.19
N LYS A 491 -1.91 -21.85 12.00
CA LYS A 491 -2.18 -21.82 13.45
C LYS A 491 -3.48 -21.10 13.79
N SER A 492 -3.74 -19.95 13.16
CA SER A 492 -4.95 -19.14 13.32
C SER A 492 -6.24 -19.94 13.14
N TRP A 493 -7.29 -19.65 13.92
CA TRP A 493 -8.61 -20.28 13.80
C TRP A 493 -8.61 -21.81 14.00
N LYS A 494 -7.62 -22.37 14.74
CA LYS A 494 -7.55 -23.82 15.04
C LYS A 494 -8.79 -24.29 15.78
N LEU A 495 -9.09 -23.58 16.87
CA LEU A 495 -10.18 -23.93 17.76
C LEU A 495 -11.49 -23.96 16.99
N TYR A 496 -11.79 -22.90 16.24
CA TYR A 496 -13.04 -22.78 15.49
C TYR A 496 -13.26 -23.91 14.47
N HIS A 497 -12.22 -24.32 13.74
CA HIS A 497 -12.30 -25.49 12.85
C HIS A 497 -12.56 -26.77 13.64
N LEU A 498 -11.76 -27.02 14.68
CA LEU A 498 -11.79 -28.29 15.39
C LEU A 498 -13.12 -28.48 16.13
N ILE A 499 -13.67 -27.44 16.77
CA ILE A 499 -14.92 -27.57 17.53
C ILE A 499 -16.11 -27.89 16.62
N HIS A 500 -16.17 -27.35 15.40
CA HIS A 500 -17.24 -27.68 14.45
C HIS A 500 -17.08 -29.09 13.89
N LEU A 501 -15.85 -29.50 13.55
CA LEU A 501 -15.57 -30.87 13.11
C LEU A 501 -15.93 -31.88 14.20
N SER A 502 -15.46 -31.67 15.43
CA SER A 502 -15.73 -32.56 16.56
C SER A 502 -17.19 -32.56 17.00
N LEU A 503 -17.90 -31.43 16.91
CA LEU A 503 -19.33 -31.40 17.19
C LEU A 503 -20.14 -32.12 16.11
N THR A 504 -19.73 -32.03 14.85
CA THR A 504 -20.31 -32.83 13.76
C THR A 504 -20.09 -34.32 14.00
N GLN A 505 -18.88 -34.73 14.36
CA GLN A 505 -18.55 -36.11 14.75
C GLN A 505 -19.41 -36.58 15.94
N LYS A 506 -19.58 -35.75 16.98
CA LYS A 506 -20.44 -36.05 18.13
C LYS A 506 -21.89 -36.32 17.70
N TYR A 507 -22.46 -35.51 16.80
CA TYR A 507 -23.83 -35.70 16.31
C TYR A 507 -24.00 -36.93 15.39
N LEU A 508 -22.92 -37.37 14.74
CA LEU A 508 -22.86 -38.63 13.99
C LEU A 508 -22.49 -39.84 14.87
N ALA A 509 -22.41 -39.67 16.20
CA ALA A 509 -21.98 -40.71 17.14
C ALA A 509 -20.59 -41.29 16.83
N MET A 510 -19.69 -40.48 16.26
CA MET A 510 -18.29 -40.81 16.01
C MET A 510 -17.40 -40.37 17.18
N ASP A 511 -16.28 -41.07 17.37
CA ASP A 511 -15.25 -40.67 18.33
C ASP A 511 -14.54 -39.38 17.89
N TYR A 512 -14.17 -38.55 18.87
CA TYR A 512 -13.43 -37.31 18.65
C TYR A 512 -12.46 -37.04 19.81
N ASP A 513 -11.35 -36.33 19.52
CA ASP A 513 -10.31 -36.08 20.51
C ASP A 513 -10.67 -34.93 21.47
N LYS A 514 -11.40 -35.29 22.53
CA LYS A 514 -11.71 -34.38 23.65
C LYS A 514 -10.47 -33.76 24.28
N LYS A 515 -9.34 -34.48 24.32
CA LYS A 515 -8.10 -34.00 24.97
C LYS A 515 -7.44 -32.92 24.11
N GLU A 516 -7.41 -33.09 22.79
CA GLU A 516 -6.93 -32.06 21.86
C GLU A 516 -7.75 -30.77 22.01
N ILE A 517 -9.08 -30.87 22.11
CA ILE A 517 -9.94 -29.69 22.31
C ILE A 517 -9.59 -28.97 23.62
N HIS A 518 -9.49 -29.69 24.75
CA HIS A 518 -9.13 -29.07 26.03
C HIS A 518 -7.75 -28.42 26.01
N ASN A 519 -6.77 -29.05 25.35
CA ASN A 519 -5.44 -28.49 25.19
C ASN A 519 -5.47 -27.16 24.42
N ILE A 520 -6.26 -27.10 23.35
CA ILE A 520 -6.40 -25.88 22.54
C ILE A 520 -7.17 -24.81 23.30
N ILE A 521 -8.25 -25.14 24.02
CA ILE A 521 -8.98 -24.17 24.84
C ILE A 521 -8.09 -23.59 25.96
N GLY A 522 -7.19 -24.40 26.53
CA GLY A 522 -6.23 -23.97 27.55
C GLY A 522 -5.13 -23.04 27.03
N ASP A 523 -4.96 -22.94 25.71
CA ASP A 523 -4.01 -22.04 25.08
C ASP A 523 -4.52 -20.59 25.12
N LYS A 524 -3.97 -19.81 26.05
CA LYS A 524 -4.34 -18.40 26.25
C LYS A 524 -3.98 -17.50 25.07
N THR A 525 -3.21 -17.99 24.10
CA THR A 525 -2.81 -17.23 22.89
C THR A 525 -3.87 -17.26 21.79
N LEU A 526 -4.94 -18.05 21.94
CA LEU A 526 -6.03 -18.12 20.96
C LEU A 526 -7.10 -17.05 21.25
N ASP A 527 -7.35 -16.24 20.22
CA ASP A 527 -8.15 -15.00 20.31
C ASP A 527 -9.65 -15.19 19.99
N ASP A 528 -10.07 -16.36 19.49
CA ASP A 528 -11.49 -16.57 19.12
C ASP A 528 -12.37 -16.80 20.35
N LYS A 529 -12.85 -15.69 20.92
CA LYS A 529 -13.79 -15.66 22.04
C LYS A 529 -15.17 -15.19 21.59
N ARG A 530 -15.62 -15.49 20.37
CA ARG A 530 -16.98 -15.09 19.94
C ARG A 530 -18.06 -15.92 20.66
N TYR A 531 -19.28 -15.38 20.71
CA TYR A 531 -20.42 -16.06 21.33
C TYR A 531 -20.72 -17.40 20.64
N ILE A 532 -20.55 -17.46 19.31
CA ILE A 532 -20.67 -18.68 18.50
C ILE A 532 -19.69 -19.74 18.98
N THR A 533 -18.41 -19.38 19.10
CA THR A 533 -17.34 -20.29 19.54
C THR A 533 -17.63 -20.85 20.92
N ASN A 534 -18.01 -20.00 21.89
CA ASN A 534 -18.37 -20.45 23.23
C ASN A 534 -19.61 -21.36 23.22
N TYR A 535 -20.62 -21.02 22.43
CA TYR A 535 -21.82 -21.84 22.34
C TYR A 535 -21.54 -23.20 21.69
N THR A 536 -20.76 -23.27 20.62
CA THR A 536 -20.34 -24.52 19.99
C THR A 536 -19.54 -25.39 20.98
N ILE A 537 -18.65 -24.80 21.78
CA ILE A 537 -17.94 -25.52 22.85
C ILE A 537 -18.92 -26.04 23.90
N TYR A 538 -19.92 -25.24 24.30
CA TYR A 538 -20.96 -25.70 25.22
C TYR A 538 -21.72 -26.91 24.68
N LYS A 539 -22.13 -26.90 23.40
CA LYS A 539 -22.80 -28.06 22.78
C LYS A 539 -21.90 -29.29 22.69
N LEU A 540 -20.59 -29.07 22.58
CA LEU A 540 -19.59 -30.14 22.49
C LEU A 540 -19.26 -30.78 23.85
N LEU A 541 -18.98 -29.95 24.87
CA LEU A 541 -18.45 -30.36 26.18
C LEU A 541 -19.50 -30.37 27.31
N GLU A 542 -20.66 -29.73 27.11
CA GLU A 542 -21.76 -29.62 28.07
C GLU A 542 -21.38 -28.92 29.40
N GLU A 543 -20.31 -28.13 29.38
CA GLU A 543 -19.90 -27.33 30.53
C GLU A 543 -20.63 -25.98 30.56
N LYS A 544 -21.48 -25.78 31.58
CA LYS A 544 -22.35 -24.59 31.77
C LYS A 544 -21.62 -23.24 31.67
N LYS A 545 -20.32 -23.18 32.00
CA LYS A 545 -19.51 -21.95 31.94
C LYS A 545 -19.45 -21.36 30.51
N TYR A 546 -19.40 -22.18 29.47
CA TYR A 546 -19.33 -21.70 28.09
C TYR A 546 -20.67 -21.15 27.61
N LEU A 547 -21.80 -21.75 28.03
CA LEU A 547 -23.13 -21.18 27.79
C LEU A 547 -23.26 -19.81 28.47
N GLN A 548 -22.78 -19.67 29.71
CA GLN A 548 -22.76 -18.39 30.40
C GLN A 548 -21.93 -17.33 29.66
N TRP A 549 -20.77 -17.71 29.12
CA TRP A 549 -19.93 -16.78 28.35
C TRP A 549 -20.60 -16.37 27.05
N ALA A 550 -21.16 -17.31 26.29
CA ALA A 550 -21.92 -17.03 25.07
C ALA A 550 -23.09 -16.08 25.35
N TYR A 551 -23.90 -16.35 26.38
CA TYR A 551 -25.01 -15.50 26.80
C TYR A 551 -24.55 -14.08 27.14
N LYS A 552 -23.52 -13.94 27.99
CA LYS A 552 -22.97 -12.62 28.36
C LYS A 552 -22.49 -11.83 27.14
N GLN A 553 -21.94 -12.51 26.14
CA GLN A 553 -21.47 -11.88 24.91
C GLN A 553 -22.61 -11.43 24.01
N VAL A 554 -23.64 -12.27 23.84
CA VAL A 554 -24.87 -11.87 23.13
C VAL A 554 -25.51 -10.65 23.81
N CYS A 555 -25.64 -10.65 25.14
CA CYS A 555 -26.16 -9.49 25.86
C CYS A 555 -25.28 -8.24 25.69
N LYS A 556 -23.95 -8.38 25.73
CA LYS A 556 -23.02 -7.27 25.52
C LYS A 556 -23.23 -6.63 24.15
N ILE A 557 -23.28 -7.44 23.08
CA ILE A 557 -23.53 -6.98 21.72
C ILE A 557 -24.91 -6.31 21.64
N ALA A 558 -25.96 -7.00 22.09
CA ALA A 558 -27.33 -6.50 22.06
C ALA A 558 -27.53 -5.19 22.84
N ASN A 559 -26.74 -4.92 23.89
CA ASN A 559 -26.83 -3.66 24.65
C ASN A 559 -26.12 -2.49 23.97
N GLY A 560 -25.21 -2.74 23.01
CA GLY A 560 -24.55 -1.71 22.20
C GLY A 560 -25.28 -1.40 20.89
N LEU A 561 -26.46 -2.00 20.66
CA LEU A 561 -27.25 -1.83 19.45
C LEU A 561 -28.50 -0.97 19.72
N ASP A 562 -28.89 -0.17 18.74
CA ASP A 562 -30.18 0.52 18.74
C ASP A 562 -31.35 -0.48 18.79
N ASP A 563 -32.50 -0.08 19.33
CA ASP A 563 -33.62 -0.98 19.63
C ASP A 563 -34.06 -1.84 18.43
N THR A 564 -34.11 -1.26 17.23
CA THR A 564 -34.48 -1.97 16.00
C THR A 564 -33.44 -3.03 15.63
N VAL A 565 -32.15 -2.67 15.65
CA VAL A 565 -31.04 -3.57 15.28
C VAL A 565 -30.88 -4.66 16.34
N LYS A 566 -31.00 -4.29 17.62
CA LYS A 566 -31.02 -5.22 18.76
C LYS A 566 -32.09 -6.29 18.60
N LYS A 567 -33.32 -5.90 18.25
CA LYS A 567 -34.42 -6.84 18.02
C LYS A 567 -34.11 -7.78 16.84
N SER A 568 -33.52 -7.26 15.77
CA SER A 568 -33.08 -8.09 14.64
C SER A 568 -32.02 -9.09 15.08
N PHE A 569 -30.96 -8.62 15.74
CA PHE A 569 -29.84 -9.44 16.22
C PHE A 569 -30.28 -10.54 17.19
N LEU A 570 -31.18 -10.26 18.13
CA LEU A 570 -31.68 -11.25 19.10
C LEU A 570 -32.67 -12.26 18.51
N ASN A 571 -33.21 -12.00 17.31
CA ASN A 571 -34.13 -12.93 16.64
C ASN A 571 -33.43 -13.86 15.64
N VAL A 572 -32.14 -13.64 15.37
CA VAL A 572 -31.31 -14.56 14.61
C VAL A 572 -31.30 -15.94 15.28
N PRO A 573 -31.32 -17.07 14.53
CA PRO A 573 -31.53 -18.40 15.10
C PRO A 573 -30.58 -18.72 16.27
N LEU A 574 -29.28 -18.47 16.10
CA LEU A 574 -28.26 -18.83 17.07
C LEU A 574 -28.30 -17.98 18.35
N THR A 575 -28.46 -16.66 18.22
CA THR A 575 -28.54 -15.75 19.37
C THR A 575 -29.81 -16.03 20.18
N LYS A 576 -30.94 -16.23 19.50
CA LYS A 576 -32.20 -16.64 20.11
C LYS A 576 -32.04 -17.96 20.88
N GLN A 577 -31.41 -18.96 20.27
CA GLN A 577 -31.16 -20.25 20.91
C GLN A 577 -30.30 -20.12 22.18
N ILE A 578 -29.24 -19.30 22.13
CA ILE A 578 -28.39 -19.03 23.30
C ILE A 578 -29.20 -18.42 24.45
N MET A 579 -30.05 -17.43 24.15
CA MET A 579 -30.89 -16.76 25.14
C MET A 579 -31.87 -17.74 25.79
N GLU A 580 -32.59 -18.52 24.98
CA GLU A 580 -33.58 -19.49 25.47
C GLU A 580 -32.94 -20.63 26.28
N GLU A 581 -31.80 -21.17 25.84
CA GLU A 581 -31.10 -22.23 26.57
C GLU A 581 -30.53 -21.72 27.91
N TRP A 582 -30.06 -20.48 27.97
CA TRP A 582 -29.62 -19.88 29.23
C TRP A 582 -30.78 -19.65 30.20
N GLU A 583 -31.93 -19.18 29.72
CA GLU A 583 -33.14 -19.04 30.54
C GLU A 583 -33.58 -20.39 31.12
N LYS A 584 -33.67 -21.43 30.28
CA LYS A 584 -34.02 -22.79 30.72
C LYS A 584 -33.04 -23.37 31.73
N ALA A 585 -31.75 -23.05 31.62
CA ALA A 585 -30.71 -23.56 32.53
C ALA A 585 -30.67 -22.82 33.88
N ASN A 586 -31.43 -21.74 34.06
CA ASN A 586 -31.48 -20.93 35.28
C ASN A 586 -32.90 -20.62 35.80
N ALA A 587 -33.95 -21.08 35.11
CA ALA A 587 -35.29 -21.24 35.64
C ALA A 587 -35.36 -22.47 36.55
#